data_AF-A0A7K2MX75-F1
#
_entry.id   AF-A0A7K2MX75-F1
#
_cell.length_a   1.000
_cell.length_b   1.000
_cell.length_c   1.000
_cell.angle_alpha   90.00
_cell.angle_beta   90.00
_cell.angle_gamma   90.00
#
_symmetry.space_group_name_H-M   'P 1'
#
loop_
_entity.id
_entity.type
_entity.pdbx_description
1 polymer ?
#
loop_
_entity_poly.entity_id
_entity_poly.type
_entity_poly.pdbx_seq_one_letter_code
_entity_poly.pdbx_strand_id
1 'polypeptide(L)'
;TMARRWHFATDVLDELQDLFLPDDPRGPLALWCALELRPGGTPKVKVYLNPAARGEERSAATVREALHRLGHRQAYDGLPRGAGHPFLALDLGDWAEPRVKVYVRHDNLTAGQAGRLSRMDSGPGPAAVEGFFRAAAGLGPDTTGLGRRPGLSCHSFTDTRTARPSGFTLHIPVRDYVRHDGEALARASRVLRHHGMDASVLERALAALTERRPEDGVGLIAYLALAHQRNQAPRVTAYLSSEAYAVRPPAVETVRRPVPVS
;
A
#
# COMPACT_ATOMS: atom_id res chain seq x y z
N THR A 1 5.97 17.36 20.31
CA THR A 1 5.73 16.70 19.01
C THR A 1 6.86 15.75 18.73
N MET A 2 6.67 14.75 17.87
CA MET A 2 7.71 13.77 17.51
C MET A 2 8.94 14.47 16.92
N ALA A 3 8.72 15.50 16.09
CA ALA A 3 9.75 16.35 15.52
C ALA A 3 10.65 17.00 16.58
N ARG A 4 10.07 17.57 17.65
CA ARG A 4 10.84 18.14 18.77
C ARG A 4 11.62 17.09 19.55
N ARG A 5 11.09 15.87 19.68
CA ARG A 5 11.71 14.79 20.45
C ARG A 5 12.91 14.17 19.72
N TRP A 6 12.82 14.02 18.40
CA TRP A 6 13.85 13.39 17.58
C TRP A 6 14.54 14.37 16.62
N HIS A 7 14.38 15.67 16.85
CA HIS A 7 15.08 16.77 16.18
C HIS A 7 15.07 16.73 14.64
N PHE A 8 13.94 16.37 14.04
CA PHE A 8 13.77 16.45 12.58
C PHE A 8 12.93 17.65 12.15
N ALA A 9 13.26 18.18 10.98
CA ALA A 9 12.55 19.29 10.36
C ALA A 9 11.18 18.86 9.79
N THR A 10 10.24 19.81 9.78
CA THR A 10 8.88 19.63 9.24
C THR A 10 8.58 20.51 8.04
N ASP A 11 9.57 21.22 7.49
CA ASP A 11 9.36 22.25 6.45
C ASP A 11 8.53 21.73 5.27
N VAL A 12 8.84 20.52 4.79
CA VAL A 12 8.12 19.87 3.67
C VAL A 12 6.66 19.49 4.00
N LEU A 13 6.34 19.29 5.28
CA LEU A 13 4.96 19.07 5.73
C LEU A 13 4.23 20.41 5.89
N ASP A 14 4.92 21.39 6.47
CA ASP A 14 4.39 22.73 6.72
C ASP A 14 4.01 23.43 5.40
N GLU A 15 4.82 23.24 4.35
CA GLU A 15 4.60 23.76 2.99
C GLU A 15 3.34 23.20 2.30
N LEU A 16 2.80 22.08 2.79
CA LEU A 16 1.61 21.42 2.22
C LEU A 16 0.37 21.54 3.12
N GLN A 17 0.49 22.18 4.28
CA GLN A 17 -0.56 22.15 5.30
C GLN A 17 -1.90 22.66 4.77
N ASP A 18 -1.91 23.77 4.03
CA ASP A 18 -3.13 24.35 3.45
C ASP A 18 -3.81 23.42 2.43
N LEU A 19 -3.05 22.58 1.72
CA LEU A 19 -3.62 21.67 0.73
C LEU A 19 -4.37 20.51 1.39
N PHE A 20 -3.81 19.96 2.47
CA PHE A 20 -4.26 18.70 3.06
C PHE A 20 -5.04 18.83 4.37
N LEU A 21 -4.93 19.98 5.06
CA LEU A 21 -5.62 20.26 6.32
C LEU A 21 -6.43 21.57 6.23
N PRO A 22 -7.42 21.66 5.33
CA PRO A 22 -8.33 22.81 5.28
C PRO A 22 -9.23 22.89 6.51
N ASP A 23 -9.89 24.04 6.72
CA ASP A 23 -10.81 24.26 7.85
C ASP A 23 -11.99 23.27 7.88
N ASP A 24 -12.49 22.86 6.71
CA ASP A 24 -13.58 21.87 6.56
C ASP A 24 -13.10 20.68 5.70
N PRO A 25 -12.33 19.74 6.27
CA PRO A 25 -11.73 18.64 5.54
C PRO A 25 -12.75 17.53 5.27
N ARG A 26 -12.79 17.06 4.01
CA ARG A 26 -13.50 15.83 3.66
C ARG A 26 -12.69 14.59 4.04
N GLY A 27 -13.41 13.50 4.35
CA GLY A 27 -12.83 12.20 4.64
C GLY A 27 -12.09 11.57 3.45
N PRO A 28 -11.53 10.36 3.61
CA PRO A 28 -11.72 9.46 4.76
C PRO A 28 -10.69 9.60 5.88
N LEU A 29 -9.65 10.42 5.72
CA LEU A 29 -8.66 10.70 6.75
C LEU A 29 -8.22 12.17 6.70
N ALA A 30 -7.64 12.65 7.80
CA ALA A 30 -6.88 13.91 7.81
C ALA A 30 -5.38 13.63 7.76
N LEU A 31 -4.87 12.93 8.78
CA LEU A 31 -3.45 12.61 8.90
C LEU A 31 -3.25 11.27 9.62
N TRP A 32 -2.42 10.39 9.04
CA TRP A 32 -1.87 9.23 9.75
C TRP A 32 -0.36 9.32 9.84
N CYS A 33 0.21 8.72 10.88
CA CYS A 33 1.65 8.59 11.06
C CYS A 33 2.05 7.11 11.07
N ALA A 34 3.09 6.76 10.31
CA ALA A 34 3.73 5.45 10.39
C ALA A 34 5.15 5.60 10.94
N LEU A 35 5.52 4.68 11.83
CA LEU A 35 6.83 4.62 12.43
C LEU A 35 7.58 3.38 11.95
N GLU A 36 8.73 3.59 11.32
CA GLU A 36 9.68 2.52 11.09
C GLU A 36 10.51 2.33 12.35
N LEU A 37 10.23 1.27 13.09
CA LEU A 37 10.94 0.95 14.34
C LEU A 37 12.35 0.45 14.01
N ARG A 38 13.35 1.29 14.27
CA ARG A 38 14.76 0.98 14.07
C ARG A 38 15.40 0.59 15.40
N PRO A 39 16.43 -0.27 15.39
CA PRO A 39 17.32 -0.40 16.54
C PRO A 39 17.82 0.98 16.99
N GLY A 40 17.94 1.20 18.30
CA GLY A 40 18.39 2.48 18.86
C GLY A 40 17.29 3.45 19.30
N GLY A 41 16.01 3.13 19.09
CA GLY A 41 14.89 3.85 19.70
C GLY A 41 14.46 5.17 19.02
N THR A 42 15.17 5.58 17.97
CA THR A 42 14.74 6.68 17.08
C THR A 42 14.09 6.10 15.82
N PRO A 43 12.77 6.22 15.65
CA PRO A 43 12.09 5.69 14.48
C PRO A 43 12.28 6.60 13.28
N LYS A 44 12.15 6.04 12.08
CA LYS A 44 11.90 6.88 10.90
C LYS A 44 10.42 7.17 10.78
N VAL A 45 10.09 8.43 10.52
CA VAL A 45 8.69 8.90 10.53
C VAL A 45 8.18 8.98 9.09
N LYS A 46 6.93 8.57 8.88
CA LYS A 46 6.19 8.84 7.65
C LYS A 46 4.84 9.44 7.97
N VAL A 47 4.42 10.46 7.25
CA VAL A 47 3.11 11.08 7.37
C VAL A 47 2.29 10.76 6.13
N TYR A 48 1.02 10.38 6.30
CA TYR A 48 0.06 10.12 5.23
C TYR A 48 -1.04 11.19 5.29
N LEU A 49 -1.28 11.82 4.15
CA LEU A 49 -2.23 12.90 3.95
C LEU A 49 -3.31 12.47 2.95
N ASN A 50 -4.46 13.15 2.97
CA ASN A 50 -5.60 12.86 2.11
C ASN A 50 -5.67 13.81 0.89
N PRO A 51 -5.34 13.38 -0.33
CA PRO A 51 -5.48 14.22 -1.52
C PRO A 51 -6.93 14.69 -1.77
N ALA A 52 -7.92 13.94 -1.29
CA ALA A 52 -9.34 14.27 -1.41
C ALA A 52 -9.86 15.15 -0.24
N ALA A 53 -9.00 15.74 0.59
CA ALA A 53 -9.40 16.60 1.71
C ALA A 53 -10.31 17.77 1.28
N ARG A 54 -10.23 18.20 0.02
CA ARG A 54 -11.07 19.26 -0.58
C ARG A 54 -12.05 18.72 -1.64
N GLY A 55 -12.32 17.42 -1.65
CA GLY A 55 -13.16 16.72 -2.65
C GLY A 55 -12.36 15.77 -3.55
N GLU A 56 -12.98 14.65 -3.94
CA GLU A 56 -12.35 13.66 -4.84
C GLU A 56 -12.03 14.26 -6.21
N GLU A 57 -12.89 15.17 -6.70
CA GLU A 57 -12.73 15.88 -7.96
C GLU A 57 -11.47 16.75 -8.00
N ARG A 58 -10.99 17.21 -6.82
CA ARG A 58 -9.77 18.02 -6.69
C ARG A 58 -8.52 17.19 -6.41
N SER A 59 -8.67 15.90 -6.13
CA SER A 59 -7.58 15.01 -5.71
C SER A 59 -6.36 15.06 -6.63
N ALA A 60 -6.58 14.96 -7.95
CA ALA A 60 -5.53 15.06 -8.96
C ALA A 60 -4.77 16.39 -8.92
N ALA A 61 -5.50 17.51 -8.85
CA ALA A 61 -4.92 18.85 -8.77
C ALA A 61 -4.12 19.04 -7.48
N THR A 62 -4.64 18.56 -6.35
CA THR A 62 -3.95 18.60 -5.06
C THR A 62 -2.64 17.83 -5.09
N VAL A 63 -2.60 16.62 -5.66
CA VAL A 63 -1.33 15.85 -5.80
C VAL A 63 -0.34 16.58 -6.72
N ARG A 64 -0.81 17.12 -7.85
CA ARG A 64 0.04 17.86 -8.78
C ARG A 64 0.67 19.08 -8.11
N GLU A 65 -0.14 19.86 -7.40
CA GLU A 65 0.31 21.05 -6.68
C GLU A 65 1.28 20.69 -5.56
N ALA A 66 0.99 19.65 -4.77
CA ALA A 66 1.89 19.18 -3.72
C ALA A 66 3.27 18.76 -4.28
N LEU A 67 3.28 17.99 -5.37
CA LEU A 67 4.54 17.63 -6.06
C LEU A 67 5.26 18.87 -6.60
N HIS A 68 4.52 19.87 -7.10
CA HIS A 68 5.10 21.11 -7.58
C HIS A 68 5.81 21.89 -6.47
N ARG A 69 5.14 22.10 -5.32
CA ARG A 69 5.71 22.79 -4.16
C ARG A 69 6.98 22.11 -3.65
N LEU A 70 6.97 20.78 -3.60
CA LEU A 70 8.15 19.97 -3.25
C LEU A 70 9.24 19.89 -4.34
N GLY A 71 9.13 20.65 -5.42
CA GLY A 71 10.12 20.70 -6.50
C GLY A 71 10.05 19.57 -7.54
N HIS A 72 9.15 18.61 -7.38
CA HIS A 72 8.93 17.48 -8.31
C HIS A 72 7.98 17.84 -9.47
N ARG A 73 8.27 18.93 -10.18
CA ARG A 73 7.34 19.57 -11.14
C ARG A 73 6.82 18.67 -12.25
N GLN A 74 7.61 17.68 -12.68
CA GLN A 74 7.26 16.74 -13.76
C GLN A 74 6.75 15.38 -13.25
N ALA A 75 6.80 15.13 -11.93
CA ALA A 75 6.54 13.80 -11.37
C ALA A 75 5.10 13.34 -11.56
N TYR A 76 4.12 14.25 -11.53
CA TYR A 76 2.72 13.90 -11.69
C TYR A 76 2.45 13.25 -13.06
N ASP A 77 3.02 13.83 -14.13
CA ASP A 77 2.81 13.33 -15.49
C ASP A 77 3.52 11.98 -15.73
N GLY A 78 4.49 11.64 -14.87
CA GLY A 78 5.14 10.34 -14.83
C GLY A 78 4.30 9.21 -14.20
N LEU A 79 3.19 9.52 -13.54
CA LEU A 79 2.33 8.53 -12.86
C LEU A 79 1.51 7.69 -13.85
N PRO A 80 1.21 6.42 -13.54
CA PRO A 80 0.23 5.68 -14.32
C PRO A 80 -1.18 6.27 -14.11
N ARG A 81 -2.03 6.13 -15.11
CA ARG A 81 -3.47 6.39 -14.95
C ARG A 81 -4.04 5.46 -13.87
N GLY A 82 -5.02 5.97 -13.12
CA GLY A 82 -5.76 5.22 -12.11
C GLY A 82 -7.06 5.90 -11.76
N ALA A 83 -7.82 5.30 -10.85
CA ALA A 83 -9.16 5.71 -10.47
C ALA A 83 -9.19 6.78 -9.35
N GLY A 84 -8.04 7.20 -8.82
CA GLY A 84 -7.93 8.24 -7.79
C GLY A 84 -6.65 8.15 -6.97
N HIS A 85 -6.44 9.11 -6.07
CA HIS A 85 -5.27 9.20 -5.20
C HIS A 85 -5.68 9.10 -3.73
N PRO A 86 -5.66 7.89 -3.12
CA PRO A 86 -6.12 7.72 -1.75
C PRO A 86 -5.15 8.33 -0.72
N PHE A 87 -3.86 8.44 -1.05
CA PHE A 87 -2.84 8.96 -0.13
C PHE A 87 -1.72 9.70 -0.87
N LEU A 88 -1.22 10.75 -0.25
CA LEU A 88 0.14 11.26 -0.45
C LEU A 88 0.90 11.07 0.86
N ALA A 89 2.13 10.57 0.80
CA ALA A 89 2.93 10.38 2.01
C ALA A 89 4.32 11.00 1.91
N LEU A 90 4.82 11.50 3.04
CA LEU A 90 6.13 12.10 3.20
C LEU A 90 6.95 11.30 4.19
N ASP A 91 8.18 10.97 3.82
CA ASP A 91 9.20 10.49 4.75
C ASP A 91 9.80 11.71 5.49
N LEU A 92 9.71 11.75 6.83
CA LEU A 92 10.25 12.81 7.70
C LEU A 92 11.40 12.27 8.58
N GLY A 93 12.41 13.10 8.83
CA GLY A 93 13.59 12.76 9.62
C GLY A 93 14.74 12.17 8.82
N ASP A 94 15.59 11.38 9.48
CA ASP A 94 16.86 10.91 8.93
C ASP A 94 16.69 9.78 7.90
N TRP A 95 16.29 10.19 6.71
CA TRP A 95 16.27 9.38 5.50
C TRP A 95 17.48 9.74 4.64
N ALA A 96 18.24 8.73 4.21
CA ALA A 96 19.33 8.95 3.24
C ALA A 96 18.81 9.57 1.94
N GLU A 97 17.61 9.15 1.52
CA GLU A 97 16.85 9.75 0.42
C GLU A 97 15.39 9.88 0.88
N PRO A 98 14.98 11.05 1.42
CA PRO A 98 13.59 11.27 1.79
C PRO A 98 12.71 11.20 0.55
N ARG A 99 11.54 10.57 0.70
CA ARG A 99 10.60 10.31 -0.40
C ARG A 99 9.32 11.11 -0.22
N VAL A 100 8.85 11.69 -1.32
CA VAL A 100 7.42 11.89 -1.54
C VAL A 100 6.85 10.65 -2.22
N LYS A 101 5.71 10.17 -1.72
CA LYS A 101 5.08 8.92 -2.16
C LYS A 101 3.65 9.18 -2.58
N VAL A 102 3.32 8.89 -3.84
CA VAL A 102 1.97 9.04 -4.38
C VAL A 102 1.33 7.68 -4.53
N TYR A 103 0.17 7.48 -3.90
CA TYR A 103 -0.63 6.28 -4.05
C TYR A 103 -1.68 6.48 -5.15
N VAL A 104 -1.89 5.44 -5.95
CA VAL A 104 -2.86 5.42 -7.06
C VAL A 104 -3.77 4.21 -6.90
N ARG A 105 -5.08 4.44 -6.92
CA ARG A 105 -6.13 3.41 -6.87
C ARG A 105 -6.35 2.79 -8.25
N HIS A 106 -6.48 1.46 -8.30
CA HIS A 106 -6.75 0.71 -9.53
C HIS A 106 -7.93 -0.24 -9.33
N ASP A 107 -9.08 0.14 -9.88
CA ASP A 107 -10.30 -0.65 -9.84
C ASP A 107 -10.24 -1.78 -10.87
N ASN A 108 -10.77 -2.96 -10.52
CA ASN A 108 -10.76 -4.15 -11.39
C ASN A 108 -9.37 -4.53 -11.92
N LEU A 109 -8.31 -4.23 -11.15
CA LEU A 109 -6.93 -4.43 -11.58
C LEU A 109 -6.67 -5.89 -11.96
N THR A 110 -6.16 -6.12 -13.16
CA THR A 110 -5.72 -7.45 -13.63
C THR A 110 -4.22 -7.64 -13.43
N ALA A 111 -3.74 -8.89 -13.49
CA ALA A 111 -2.31 -9.19 -13.40
C ALA A 111 -1.52 -8.44 -14.50
N GLY A 112 -1.95 -8.55 -15.76
CA GLY A 112 -1.25 -7.91 -16.88
C GLY A 112 -1.25 -6.38 -16.78
N GLN A 113 -2.33 -5.77 -16.27
CA GLN A 113 -2.32 -4.34 -15.96
C GLN A 113 -1.31 -4.01 -14.86
N ALA A 114 -1.27 -4.80 -13.79
CA ALA A 114 -0.34 -4.62 -12.67
C ALA A 114 1.13 -4.66 -13.14
N GLY A 115 1.47 -5.60 -14.04
CA GLY A 115 2.80 -5.71 -14.66
C GLY A 115 3.26 -4.47 -15.42
N ARG A 116 2.33 -3.60 -15.83
CA ARG A 116 2.60 -2.36 -16.56
C ARG A 116 2.47 -1.09 -15.70
N LEU A 117 2.27 -1.20 -14.39
CA LEU A 117 2.09 -0.02 -13.53
C LEU A 117 3.41 0.65 -13.13
N SER A 118 4.53 -0.07 -13.11
CA SER A 118 5.82 0.54 -12.76
C SER A 118 6.21 1.62 -13.76
N ARG A 119 6.74 2.73 -13.24
CA ARG A 119 7.24 3.87 -14.01
C ARG A 119 8.71 4.18 -13.73
N MET A 120 9.39 3.31 -12.99
CA MET A 120 10.83 3.40 -12.72
C MET A 120 11.65 3.07 -13.98
N ASP A 121 12.76 3.78 -14.21
CA ASP A 121 13.65 3.54 -15.37
C ASP A 121 14.36 2.16 -15.35
N SER A 122 14.50 1.57 -14.17
CA SER A 122 15.01 0.19 -13.97
C SER A 122 14.12 -0.54 -12.97
N GLY A 123 12.81 -0.48 -13.22
CA GLY A 123 11.80 -1.11 -12.38
C GLY A 123 11.76 -2.65 -12.49
N PRO A 124 10.90 -3.30 -11.70
CA PRO A 124 10.67 -4.73 -11.84
C PRO A 124 10.15 -5.08 -13.24
N GLY A 125 10.57 -6.25 -13.75
CA GLY A 125 10.01 -6.82 -14.96
C GLY A 125 8.52 -7.16 -14.78
N PRO A 126 7.67 -7.02 -15.83
CA PRO A 126 6.22 -7.27 -15.73
C PRO A 126 5.87 -8.65 -15.14
N ALA A 127 6.58 -9.70 -15.56
CA ALA A 127 6.34 -11.07 -15.10
C ALA A 127 6.48 -11.24 -13.58
N ALA A 128 7.43 -10.54 -12.94
CA ALA A 128 7.62 -10.59 -11.49
C ALA A 128 6.43 -9.96 -10.74
N VAL A 129 5.96 -8.81 -11.22
CA VAL A 129 4.81 -8.10 -10.65
C VAL A 129 3.52 -8.91 -10.86
N GLU A 130 3.35 -9.50 -12.04
CA GLU A 130 2.24 -10.40 -12.35
C GLU A 130 2.22 -11.65 -11.48
N GLY A 131 3.39 -12.27 -11.28
CA GLY A 131 3.56 -13.44 -10.41
C GLY A 131 3.14 -13.14 -8.98
N PHE A 132 3.62 -12.02 -8.42
CA PHE A 132 3.19 -11.54 -7.10
C PHE A 132 1.68 -11.26 -7.05
N PHE A 133 1.12 -10.57 -8.05
CA PHE A 133 -0.31 -10.30 -8.12
C PHE A 133 -1.13 -11.59 -8.03
N ARG A 134 -0.82 -12.59 -8.85
CA ARG A 134 -1.54 -13.88 -8.86
C ARG A 134 -1.37 -14.61 -7.52
N ALA A 135 -0.16 -14.61 -6.97
CA ALA A 135 0.13 -15.27 -5.70
C ALA A 135 -0.63 -14.66 -4.51
N ALA A 136 -0.73 -13.33 -4.45
CA ALA A 136 -1.40 -12.60 -3.37
C ALA A 136 -2.93 -12.57 -3.55
N ALA A 137 -3.42 -12.31 -4.76
CA ALA A 137 -4.85 -12.21 -5.03
C ALA A 137 -5.54 -13.58 -5.04
N GLY A 138 -4.79 -14.67 -5.30
CA GLY A 138 -5.32 -16.04 -5.33
C GLY A 138 -6.46 -16.25 -6.31
N LEU A 139 -6.51 -15.43 -7.36
CA LEU A 139 -7.54 -15.49 -8.39
C LEU A 139 -7.29 -16.72 -9.27
N GLY A 140 -8.32 -17.54 -9.41
CA GLY A 140 -8.35 -18.67 -10.34
C GLY A 140 -8.43 -18.21 -11.81
N PRO A 141 -8.31 -19.14 -12.77
CA PRO A 141 -8.28 -18.84 -14.19
C PRO A 141 -9.51 -18.06 -14.70
N ASP A 142 -10.67 -18.24 -14.06
CA ASP A 142 -11.93 -17.60 -14.47
C ASP A 142 -12.12 -16.18 -13.91
N THR A 143 -11.27 -15.73 -12.98
CA THR A 143 -11.37 -14.37 -12.42
C THR A 143 -10.27 -13.49 -12.99
N THR A 144 -10.67 -12.50 -13.80
CA THR A 144 -9.74 -11.69 -14.60
C THR A 144 -9.06 -10.57 -13.81
N GLY A 145 -9.62 -10.12 -12.68
CA GLY A 145 -9.06 -9.03 -11.88
C GLY A 145 -9.69 -8.85 -10.49
N LEU A 146 -9.21 -7.83 -9.78
CA LEU A 146 -9.64 -7.45 -8.42
C LEU A 146 -11.04 -6.80 -8.44
N GLY A 147 -12.10 -7.62 -8.51
CA GLY A 147 -13.49 -7.17 -8.58
C GLY A 147 -14.14 -6.72 -7.26
N ARG A 148 -13.42 -6.76 -6.13
CA ARG A 148 -13.87 -6.27 -4.83
C ARG A 148 -13.10 -5.01 -4.45
N ARG A 149 -12.26 -5.06 -3.41
CA ARG A 149 -11.44 -3.92 -3.01
C ARG A 149 -10.30 -3.70 -3.99
N PRO A 150 -10.05 -2.45 -4.42
CA PRO A 150 -9.08 -2.15 -5.47
C PRO A 150 -7.63 -2.37 -5.02
N GLY A 151 -6.79 -2.73 -5.99
CA GLY A 151 -5.34 -2.72 -5.81
C GLY A 151 -4.81 -1.29 -5.76
N LEU A 152 -3.70 -1.08 -5.07
CA LEU A 152 -3.03 0.22 -5.05
C LEU A 152 -1.62 0.08 -5.61
N SER A 153 -1.15 1.08 -6.36
CA SER A 153 0.28 1.27 -6.59
C SER A 153 0.79 2.51 -5.88
N CYS A 154 2.03 2.46 -5.39
CA CYS A 154 2.71 3.58 -4.77
C CYS A 154 3.96 3.91 -5.59
N HIS A 155 4.13 5.19 -5.92
CA HIS A 155 5.26 5.72 -6.69
C HIS A 155 6.05 6.66 -5.79
N SER A 156 7.32 6.35 -5.56
CA SER A 156 8.19 7.15 -4.69
C SER A 156 9.14 7.98 -5.52
N PHE A 157 9.28 9.26 -5.18
CA PHE A 157 10.20 10.19 -5.82
C PHE A 157 11.24 10.65 -4.80
N THR A 158 12.53 10.57 -5.18
CA THR A 158 13.67 11.02 -4.37
C THR A 158 14.54 12.05 -5.08
N ASP A 159 14.47 12.14 -6.42
CA ASP A 159 15.23 13.10 -7.23
C ASP A 159 14.25 14.04 -7.93
N THR A 160 14.43 15.35 -7.74
CA THR A 160 13.59 16.41 -8.33
C THR A 160 13.92 16.69 -9.79
N ARG A 161 15.07 16.22 -10.29
CA ARG A 161 15.53 16.47 -11.66
C ARG A 161 14.90 15.52 -12.69
N THR A 162 14.26 14.46 -12.24
CA THR A 162 13.66 13.43 -13.09
C THR A 162 12.16 13.32 -12.82
N ALA A 163 11.38 13.16 -13.89
CA ALA A 163 9.95 12.87 -13.81
C ALA A 163 9.65 11.43 -13.35
N ARG A 164 10.66 10.57 -13.28
CA ARG A 164 10.51 9.12 -13.06
C ARG A 164 10.62 8.79 -11.57
N PRO A 165 9.71 7.98 -11.01
CA PRO A 165 9.85 7.53 -9.63
C PRO A 165 11.09 6.66 -9.45
N SER A 166 11.72 6.77 -8.28
CA SER A 166 12.81 5.90 -7.83
C SER A 166 12.30 4.64 -7.10
N GLY A 167 11.02 4.57 -6.77
CA GLY A 167 10.42 3.39 -6.15
C GLY A 167 9.00 3.09 -6.63
N PHE A 168 8.64 1.81 -6.63
CA PHE A 168 7.34 1.28 -7.01
C PHE A 168 6.90 0.23 -5.98
N THR A 169 5.68 0.31 -5.49
CA THR A 169 5.10 -0.76 -4.66
C THR A 169 3.72 -1.12 -5.18
N LEU A 170 3.43 -2.41 -5.31
CA LEU A 170 2.09 -2.92 -5.59
C LEU A 170 1.48 -3.45 -4.29
N HIS A 171 0.28 -3.01 -3.94
CA HIS A 171 -0.47 -3.44 -2.75
C HIS A 171 -1.74 -4.19 -3.16
N ILE A 172 -1.87 -5.42 -2.65
CA ILE A 172 -3.04 -6.28 -2.86
C ILE A 172 -3.81 -6.39 -1.54
N PRO A 173 -5.09 -6.01 -1.48
CA PRO A 173 -5.92 -6.14 -0.29
C PRO A 173 -6.35 -7.59 -0.07
N VAL A 174 -5.41 -8.46 0.29
CA VAL A 174 -5.60 -9.92 0.35
C VAL A 174 -6.83 -10.33 1.15
N ARG A 175 -7.15 -9.61 2.24
CA ARG A 175 -8.31 -9.88 3.11
C ARG A 175 -9.65 -9.98 2.39
N ASP A 176 -9.83 -9.30 1.27
CA ASP A 176 -11.11 -9.30 0.54
C ASP A 176 -11.18 -10.42 -0.53
N TYR A 177 -10.09 -11.19 -0.66
CA TYR A 177 -9.89 -12.26 -1.65
C TYR A 177 -9.52 -13.61 -1.02
N VAL A 178 -9.76 -13.77 0.29
CA VAL A 178 -9.58 -15.02 1.03
C VAL A 178 -10.83 -15.34 1.83
N ARG A 179 -10.99 -16.62 2.22
CA ARG A 179 -12.06 -17.05 3.13
C ARG A 179 -11.76 -16.68 4.58
N HIS A 180 -10.51 -16.82 4.99
CA HIS A 180 -10.03 -16.56 6.34
C HIS A 180 -8.52 -16.27 6.32
N ASP A 181 -7.96 -15.81 7.43
CA ASP A 181 -6.55 -15.44 7.50
C ASP A 181 -5.58 -16.62 7.34
N GLY A 182 -6.01 -17.86 7.57
CA GLY A 182 -5.23 -19.06 7.23
C GLY A 182 -4.84 -19.11 5.74
N GLU A 183 -5.76 -18.78 4.83
CA GLU A 183 -5.44 -18.67 3.40
C GLU A 183 -4.54 -17.47 3.10
N ALA A 184 -4.78 -16.33 3.75
CA ALA A 184 -3.94 -15.14 3.58
C ALA A 184 -2.50 -15.41 4.01
N LEU A 185 -2.31 -16.12 5.12
CA LEU A 185 -1.02 -16.53 5.66
C LEU A 185 -0.32 -17.48 4.67
N ALA A 186 -1.02 -18.50 4.16
CA ALA A 186 -0.45 -19.41 3.16
C ALA A 186 0.04 -18.66 1.91
N ARG A 187 -0.75 -17.70 1.41
CA ARG A 187 -0.36 -16.85 0.26
C ARG A 187 0.84 -15.96 0.60
N ALA A 188 0.84 -15.33 1.77
CA ALA A 188 1.95 -14.51 2.23
C ALA A 188 3.25 -15.30 2.36
N SER A 189 3.20 -16.49 2.97
CA SER A 189 4.34 -17.39 3.12
C SER A 189 4.88 -17.86 1.77
N ARG A 190 4.02 -18.15 0.80
CA ARG A 190 4.44 -18.47 -0.58
C ARG A 190 5.17 -17.29 -1.23
N VAL A 191 4.66 -16.07 -1.09
CA VAL A 191 5.31 -14.86 -1.61
C VAL A 191 6.67 -14.63 -0.94
N LEU A 192 6.76 -14.76 0.39
CA LEU A 192 8.02 -14.62 1.14
C LEU A 192 9.06 -15.63 0.65
N ARG A 193 8.70 -16.92 0.56
CA ARG A 193 9.61 -17.98 0.09
C ARG A 193 10.05 -17.77 -1.36
N HIS A 194 9.16 -17.32 -2.23
CA HIS A 194 9.51 -16.99 -3.62
C HIS A 194 10.59 -15.90 -3.71
N HIS A 195 10.60 -14.96 -2.75
CA HIS A 195 11.62 -13.91 -2.64
C HIS A 195 12.78 -14.26 -1.69
N GLY A 196 12.94 -15.53 -1.29
CA GLY A 196 14.03 -15.98 -0.42
C GLY A 196 13.95 -15.46 1.03
N MET A 197 12.77 -15.07 1.50
CA MET A 197 12.54 -14.57 2.85
C MET A 197 11.98 -15.66 3.77
N ASP A 198 12.38 -15.66 5.03
CA ASP A 198 11.86 -16.59 6.05
C ASP A 198 10.40 -16.26 6.42
N ALA A 199 9.50 -17.19 6.11
CA ALA A 199 8.08 -17.06 6.42
C ALA A 199 7.76 -17.28 7.91
N SER A 200 8.62 -17.95 8.68
CA SER A 200 8.36 -18.27 10.09
C SER A 200 8.25 -17.01 10.96
N VAL A 201 8.89 -15.91 10.54
CA VAL A 201 8.78 -14.61 11.21
C VAL A 201 7.35 -14.06 11.14
N LEU A 202 6.67 -14.26 10.01
CA LEU A 202 5.28 -13.80 9.85
C LEU A 202 4.32 -14.61 10.73
N GLU A 203 4.53 -15.93 10.82
CA GLU A 203 3.75 -16.81 11.69
C GLU A 203 3.85 -16.39 13.16
N ARG A 204 5.08 -16.12 13.64
CA ARG A 204 5.31 -15.58 14.99
C ARG A 204 4.69 -14.19 15.18
N ALA A 205 4.73 -13.33 14.16
CA ALA A 205 4.13 -12.00 14.22
C ALA A 205 2.61 -12.06 14.37
N LEU A 206 1.94 -13.02 13.70
CA LEU A 206 0.49 -13.24 13.87
C LEU A 206 0.18 -13.73 15.28
N ALA A 207 0.93 -14.71 15.79
CA ALA A 207 0.76 -15.23 17.15
C ALA A 207 1.00 -14.14 18.23
N ALA A 208 1.87 -13.17 17.96
CA ALA A 208 2.10 -12.03 18.86
C ALA A 208 0.93 -11.01 18.87
N LEU A 209 0.11 -10.98 17.83
CA LEU A 209 -1.02 -10.04 17.73
C LEU A 209 -2.30 -10.57 18.37
N THR A 210 -2.51 -11.89 18.32
CA THR A 210 -3.77 -12.50 18.75
C THR A 210 -3.61 -13.99 19.03
N GLU A 211 -4.42 -14.49 19.97
CA GLU A 211 -4.52 -15.92 20.29
C GLU A 211 -5.50 -16.67 19.38
N ARG A 212 -6.31 -15.97 18.57
CA ARG A 212 -7.30 -16.64 17.72
C ARG A 212 -6.63 -17.46 16.63
N ARG A 213 -7.29 -18.53 16.21
CA ARG A 213 -6.83 -19.29 15.04
C ARG A 213 -7.02 -18.45 13.77
N PRO A 214 -6.10 -18.53 12.80
CA PRO A 214 -6.25 -17.82 11.53
C PRO A 214 -7.54 -18.15 10.76
N GLU A 215 -8.12 -19.33 10.96
CA GLU A 215 -9.33 -19.80 10.28
C GLU A 215 -10.62 -19.21 10.87
N ASP A 216 -10.59 -18.71 12.11
CA ASP A 216 -11.76 -18.24 12.84
C ASP A 216 -12.17 -16.80 12.47
N GLY A 217 -11.47 -16.18 11.52
CA GLY A 217 -11.75 -14.82 11.07
C GLY A 217 -10.98 -14.43 9.82
N VAL A 218 -11.30 -13.24 9.30
CA VAL A 218 -10.64 -12.66 8.12
C VAL A 218 -10.29 -11.20 8.33
N GLY A 219 -9.09 -10.80 7.91
CA GLY A 219 -8.66 -9.41 7.92
C GLY A 219 -7.48 -9.10 8.83
N LEU A 220 -6.96 -10.08 9.57
CA LEU A 220 -5.70 -9.94 10.30
C LEU A 220 -4.56 -9.59 9.35
N ILE A 221 -4.48 -10.26 8.19
CA ILE A 221 -3.57 -9.84 7.11
C ILE A 221 -4.33 -8.94 6.14
N ALA A 222 -4.23 -7.63 6.37
CA ALA A 222 -4.99 -6.63 5.65
C ALA A 222 -4.54 -6.47 4.18
N TYR A 223 -3.24 -6.40 3.95
CA TYR A 223 -2.64 -6.21 2.63
C TYR A 223 -1.33 -7.00 2.54
N LEU A 224 -1.01 -7.45 1.33
CA LEU A 224 0.36 -7.84 0.94
C LEU A 224 0.88 -6.82 -0.04
N ALA A 225 2.16 -6.47 0.07
CA ALA A 225 2.81 -5.56 -0.85
C ALA A 225 4.17 -6.05 -1.30
N LEU A 226 4.46 -5.85 -2.59
CA LEU A 226 5.79 -6.04 -3.17
C LEU A 226 6.37 -4.67 -3.49
N ALA A 227 7.45 -4.31 -2.80
CA ALA A 227 8.09 -3.01 -2.88
C ALA A 227 9.45 -3.10 -3.57
N HIS A 228 9.66 -2.21 -4.53
CA HIS A 228 10.90 -1.99 -5.26
C HIS A 228 11.39 -0.56 -5.00
N GLN A 229 12.69 -0.42 -4.82
CA GLN A 229 13.39 0.86 -4.73
C GLN A 229 14.66 0.73 -5.56
N ARG A 230 15.03 1.80 -6.27
CA ARG A 230 16.26 1.87 -7.08
C ARG A 230 17.46 1.41 -6.23
N ASN A 231 18.28 0.53 -6.81
CA ASN A 231 19.50 -0.02 -6.20
C ASN A 231 19.27 -0.77 -4.87
N GLN A 232 18.06 -1.29 -4.62
CA GLN A 232 17.76 -2.10 -3.45
C GLN A 232 17.08 -3.41 -3.85
N ALA A 233 17.29 -4.45 -3.04
CA ALA A 233 16.57 -5.71 -3.20
C ALA A 233 15.05 -5.49 -2.99
N PRO A 234 14.19 -6.24 -3.71
CA PRO A 234 12.75 -6.20 -3.48
C PRO A 234 12.40 -6.57 -2.04
N ARG A 235 11.36 -5.94 -1.50
CA ARG A 235 10.84 -6.25 -0.16
C ARG A 235 9.39 -6.71 -0.25
N VAL A 236 9.05 -7.70 0.54
CA VAL A 236 7.66 -8.10 0.79
C VAL A 236 7.20 -7.43 2.09
N THR A 237 5.98 -6.91 2.14
CA THR A 237 5.40 -6.31 3.34
C THR A 237 4.00 -6.85 3.57
N ALA A 238 3.76 -7.46 4.74
CA ALA A 238 2.44 -7.80 5.23
C ALA A 238 1.94 -6.68 6.16
N TYR A 239 0.72 -6.21 5.94
CA TYR A 239 0.05 -5.24 6.80
C TYR A 239 -0.86 -5.99 7.75
N LEU A 240 -0.62 -5.87 9.05
CA LEU A 240 -1.33 -6.63 10.07
C LEU A 240 -2.32 -5.74 10.82
N SER A 241 -3.58 -6.16 10.90
CA SER A 241 -4.63 -5.45 11.62
C SER A 241 -4.50 -5.70 13.13
N SER A 242 -4.79 -4.68 13.94
CA SER A 242 -4.83 -4.85 15.40
C SER A 242 -6.05 -5.62 15.89
N GLU A 243 -7.16 -5.61 15.14
CA GLU A 243 -8.46 -6.23 15.50
C GLU A 243 -9.00 -5.86 16.90
N ALA A 244 -8.55 -4.74 17.48
CA ALA A 244 -8.89 -4.32 18.84
C ALA A 244 -10.40 -4.17 19.11
N TYR A 245 -11.22 -4.01 18.07
CA TYR A 245 -12.66 -3.82 18.20
C TYR A 245 -13.49 -4.98 17.67
N ALA A 246 -12.98 -5.69 16.65
CA ALA A 246 -13.75 -6.73 15.98
C ALA A 246 -12.83 -7.63 15.16
N VAL A 247 -13.20 -8.90 15.16
CA VAL A 247 -12.76 -9.90 14.19
C VAL A 247 -13.88 -10.04 13.17
N ARG A 248 -13.59 -9.93 11.87
CA ARG A 248 -14.62 -10.19 10.84
C ARG A 248 -14.78 -11.70 10.69
N PRO A 249 -16.02 -12.22 10.59
CA PRO A 249 -16.24 -13.65 10.43
C PRO A 249 -15.64 -14.15 9.10
N PRO A 250 -15.21 -15.42 9.03
CA PRO A 250 -14.72 -16.01 7.80
C PRO A 250 -15.81 -16.01 6.73
N ALA A 251 -15.43 -15.86 5.47
CA ALA A 251 -16.37 -15.89 4.36
C ALA A 251 -16.84 -17.34 4.12
N VAL A 252 -18.14 -17.57 4.29
CA VAL A 252 -18.78 -18.85 3.94
C VAL A 252 -19.11 -18.82 2.45
N GLU A 253 -18.71 -19.84 1.70
CA GLU A 253 -19.20 -20.03 0.34
C GLU A 253 -20.69 -20.36 0.41
N THR A 254 -21.54 -19.48 -0.14
CA THR A 254 -22.91 -19.88 -0.48
C THR A 254 -22.82 -20.88 -1.63
N VAL A 255 -22.78 -22.17 -1.29
CA VAL A 255 -23.00 -23.23 -2.26
C VAL A 255 -24.41 -23.05 -2.80
N ARG A 256 -24.54 -22.53 -4.03
CA ARG A 256 -25.81 -22.61 -4.76
C ARG A 256 -26.07 -24.09 -5.03
N ARG A 257 -26.90 -24.72 -4.19
CA ARG A 257 -27.44 -26.05 -4.50
C ARG A 257 -28.20 -25.95 -5.82
N PRO A 258 -27.94 -26.82 -6.80
CA PRO A 258 -28.81 -26.94 -7.97
C PRO A 258 -30.21 -27.25 -7.47
N VAL A 259 -31.19 -26.42 -7.85
CA VAL A 259 -32.59 -26.77 -7.68
C VAL A 259 -32.87 -27.92 -8.64
N PRO A 260 -33.34 -29.10 -8.17
CA PRO A 260 -33.73 -30.17 -9.08
C PRO A 260 -34.88 -29.65 -9.93
N VAL A 261 -34.70 -29.57 -11.24
CA VAL A 261 -35.79 -29.38 -12.18
C VAL A 261 -36.52 -30.73 -12.24
N SER A 262 -37.76 -30.77 -11.74
CA SER A 262 -38.67 -31.91 -11.90
C SER A 262 -39.34 -31.86 -13.26
#